data_AF-A0A6N7SSG3-F1
#
_entry.id   AF-A0A6N7SSG3-F1
#
_cell.length_a   1.000
_cell.length_b   1.000
_cell.length_c   1.000
_cell.angle_alpha   90.00
_cell.angle_beta   90.00
_cell.angle_gamma   90.00
#
_symmetry.space_group_name_H-M   'P 1'
#
loop_
_entity.id
_entity.type
_entity.pdbx_description
1 polymer ?
#
loop_
_entity_poly.entity_id
_entity_poly.type
_entity_poly.pdbx_seq_one_letter_code
_entity_poly.pdbx_strand_id
1 'polypeptide(L)'
;MARKSRKQIVPEKETVEQVISINELSARANALPTAAYIRLSVENSGHDSDDTIQTQISLVESYINSHEELSLIETYVDNGFTGTKFVEVR
;
A
#
# COMPACT_ATOMS: atom_id res chain seq x y z
N MET A 1 25.81 50.96 28.78
CA MET A 1 24.71 50.01 29.03
C MET A 1 24.46 49.22 27.75
N ALA A 2 24.78 47.91 27.74
CA ALA A 2 24.52 47.05 26.59
C ALA A 2 23.22 46.25 26.84
N ARG A 3 22.16 46.53 26.08
CA ARG A 3 20.95 45.70 26.07
C ARG A 3 21.27 44.39 25.36
N LYS A 4 21.41 43.29 26.12
CA LYS A 4 21.36 41.94 25.57
C LYS A 4 19.95 41.68 25.04
N SER A 5 19.79 41.66 23.72
CA SER A 5 18.55 41.23 23.07
C SER A 5 18.45 39.71 23.17
N ARG A 6 17.51 39.20 23.98
CA ARG A 6 17.20 37.77 24.07
C ARG A 6 16.31 37.44 22.86
N LYS A 7 16.91 36.87 21.81
CA LYS A 7 16.18 36.30 20.68
C LYS A 7 15.37 35.11 21.19
N GLN A 8 14.06 35.29 21.34
CA GLN A 8 13.14 34.24 21.77
C GLN A 8 13.03 33.24 20.63
N ILE A 9 13.53 32.02 20.85
CA ILE A 9 13.32 30.89 19.94
C ILE A 9 11.86 30.48 20.15
N VAL A 10 11.00 30.89 19.22
CA VAL A 10 9.61 30.41 19.17
C VAL A 10 9.67 28.97 18.67
N PRO A 11 9.08 27.99 19.38
CA PRO A 11 8.99 26.63 18.86
C PRO A 11 8.17 26.70 17.57
N GLU A 12 8.76 26.21 16.48
CA GLU A 12 8.14 26.11 15.17
C GLU A 12 6.85 25.28 15.35
N LYS A 13 5.69 25.93 15.21
CA LYS A 13 4.41 25.24 15.30
C LYS A 13 4.30 24.37 14.05
N GLU A 14 4.48 23.07 14.22
CA GLU A 14 4.23 22.07 13.18
C GLU A 14 2.84 22.32 12.58
N THR A 15 2.79 22.40 11.24
CA THR A 15 1.54 22.66 10.54
C THR A 15 0.65 21.44 10.61
N VAL A 16 -0.67 21.64 10.56
CA VAL A 16 -1.66 20.55 10.66
C VAL A 16 -1.41 19.47 9.59
N GLU A 17 -1.00 19.86 8.38
CA GLU A 17 -0.62 18.94 7.29
C GLU A 17 0.61 18.08 7.63
N GLN A 18 1.63 18.64 8.27
CA GLN A 18 2.81 17.90 8.69
C GLN A 18 2.47 16.87 9.77
N VAL A 19 1.64 17.24 10.74
CA VAL A 19 1.21 16.33 11.81
C VAL A 19 0.38 15.16 11.27
N ILE A 20 -0.51 15.42 10.29
CA ILE A 20 -1.29 14.37 9.62
C ILE A 20 -0.36 13.40 8.88
N SER A 21 0.59 13.92 8.10
CA SER A 21 1.54 13.09 7.34
C SER A 21 2.41 12.22 8.24
N ILE A 22 2.89 12.74 9.37
CA ILE A 22 3.69 11.98 10.34
C ILE A 22 2.85 10.86 10.98
N ASN A 23 1.59 11.13 11.32
CA ASN A 23 0.70 10.11 11.88
C ASN A 23 0.37 9.02 10.87
N GLU A 24 0.13 9.35 9.60
CA GLU A 24 -0.10 8.35 8.54
C GLU A 24 1.15 7.48 8.30
N LEU A 25 2.34 8.10 8.29
CA LEU A 25 3.61 7.37 8.19
C LEU A 25 3.84 6.46 9.40
N SER A 26 3.51 6.92 10.61
CA SER A 26 3.63 6.14 11.85
C SER A 26 2.62 4.99 11.93
N ALA A 27 1.38 5.21 11.48
CA ALA A 27 0.36 4.17 11.37
C ALA A 27 0.82 3.09 10.37
N ARG A 28 1.33 3.51 9.20
CA ARG A 28 1.90 2.61 8.19
C ARG A 28 3.19 1.92 8.63
N ALA A 29 3.96 2.50 9.55
CA ALA A 29 5.14 1.86 10.11
C ALA A 29 4.80 0.62 10.96
N ASN A 30 3.59 0.55 11.51
CA ASN A 30 3.09 -0.61 12.25
C ASN A 30 2.19 -1.53 11.39
N ALA A 31 1.97 -1.18 10.13
CA ALA A 31 1.15 -1.97 9.24
C ALA A 31 1.86 -3.29 8.86
N LEU A 32 1.08 -4.35 8.72
CA LEU A 32 1.57 -5.67 8.34
C LEU A 32 1.93 -5.67 6.84
N PRO A 33 3.18 -6.03 6.49
CA PRO A 33 3.57 -6.18 5.09
C PRO A 33 2.74 -7.30 4.45
N THR A 34 2.03 -6.94 3.38
CA THR A 34 0.98 -7.74 2.76
C THR A 34 1.21 -7.82 1.26
N ALA A 35 1.27 -9.02 0.71
CA ALA A 35 1.31 -9.24 -0.74
C ALA A 35 -0.09 -9.58 -1.27
N ALA A 36 -0.42 -9.07 -2.45
CA ALA A 36 -1.62 -9.45 -3.17
C ALA A 36 -1.31 -10.62 -4.11
N TYR A 37 -2.17 -11.65 -4.13
CA TYR A 37 -2.08 -12.74 -5.10
C TYR A 37 -3.39 -12.87 -5.86
N ILE A 38 -3.33 -12.75 -7.18
CA ILE A 38 -4.48 -12.79 -8.07
C ILE A 38 -4.28 -13.93 -9.06
N ARG A 39 -5.31 -14.76 -9.27
CA ARG A 39 -5.25 -15.87 -10.21
C ARG A 39 -6.53 -16.03 -11.01
N LEU A 40 -6.39 -16.20 -12.32
CA LEU A 40 -7.43 -16.71 -13.19
C LEU A 40 -7.10 -18.14 -13.60
N SER A 41 -8.10 -19.03 -13.56
CA SER A 41 -7.89 -20.44 -13.94
C SER A 41 -7.84 -20.65 -15.46
N VAL A 42 -8.42 -19.71 -16.22
CA VAL A 42 -8.38 -19.64 -17.68
C VAL A 42 -7.83 -18.26 -18.03
N GLU A 43 -6.92 -18.19 -19.01
CA GLU A 43 -6.34 -16.91 -19.44
C GLU A 43 -7.45 -15.92 -19.78
N ASN A 44 -7.40 -14.74 -19.16
CA ASN A 44 -8.39 -13.67 -19.32
C ASN A 44 -9.85 -14.11 -19.07
N SER A 45 -10.05 -15.19 -18.30
CA SER A 45 -11.36 -15.85 -18.13
C SER A 45 -12.01 -16.30 -19.46
N GLY A 46 -11.20 -16.53 -20.50
CA GLY A 46 -11.67 -16.87 -21.84
C GLY A 46 -12.08 -15.68 -22.70
N HIS A 47 -11.77 -14.44 -22.28
CA HIS A 47 -11.97 -13.22 -23.06
C HIS A 47 -10.69 -12.78 -23.77
N ASP A 48 -10.83 -11.95 -24.81
CA ASP A 48 -9.69 -11.39 -25.53
C ASP A 48 -8.99 -10.25 -24.75
N SER A 49 -9.66 -9.67 -23.74
CA SER A 49 -9.15 -8.55 -22.94
C SER A 49 -8.73 -8.99 -21.53
N ASP A 50 -7.78 -8.26 -20.97
CA ASP A 50 -7.27 -8.46 -19.61
C ASP A 50 -8.14 -7.77 -18.54
N ASP A 51 -9.29 -7.20 -18.90
CA ASP A 51 -10.19 -6.47 -18.00
C ASP A 51 -10.53 -7.26 -16.73
N THR A 52 -10.68 -8.58 -16.87
CA THR A 52 -11.03 -9.44 -15.74
C THR A 52 -9.89 -9.54 -14.72
N ILE A 53 -8.63 -9.65 -15.16
CA ILE A 53 -7.49 -9.73 -14.24
C ILE A 53 -7.24 -8.35 -13.60
N GLN A 54 -7.37 -7.27 -14.36
CA GLN A 54 -7.21 -5.89 -13.85
C GLN A 54 -8.26 -5.54 -12.81
N THR A 55 -9.50 -5.97 -13.01
CA THR A 55 -10.59 -5.77 -12.03
C THR A 55 -10.28 -6.48 -10.71
N GLN A 56 -9.73 -7.70 -10.76
CA GLN A 56 -9.37 -8.44 -9.55
C GLN A 56 -8.18 -7.83 -8.82
N ILE A 57 -7.14 -7.39 -9.55
CA ILE A 57 -6.03 -6.64 -8.97
C ILE A 57 -6.56 -5.40 -8.25
N SER A 58 -7.35 -4.58 -8.95
CA SER A 58 -7.92 -3.34 -8.40
C SER A 58 -8.75 -3.60 -7.14
N LEU A 59 -9.55 -4.68 -7.12
CA LEU A 59 -10.36 -5.06 -5.97
C LEU A 59 -9.49 -5.37 -4.74
N VAL A 60 -8.45 -6.19 -4.91
CA VAL A 60 -7.57 -6.62 -3.80
C VAL A 60 -6.71 -5.46 -3.31
N GLU A 61 -6.13 -4.67 -4.22
CA GLU A 61 -5.33 -3.50 -3.83
C GLU A 61 -6.18 -2.44 -3.14
N SER A 62 -7.43 -2.22 -3.59
CA SER A 62 -8.36 -1.30 -2.91
C SER A 62 -8.72 -1.80 -1.50
N TYR A 63 -8.89 -3.11 -1.33
CA TYR A 63 -9.09 -3.70 -0.01
C TYR A 63 -7.88 -3.42 0.89
N ILE A 64 -6.66 -3.76 0.45
CA ILE A 64 -5.44 -3.54 1.26
C ILE A 64 -5.26 -2.05 1.59
N ASN A 65 -5.44 -1.15 0.62
CA ASN A 65 -5.26 0.28 0.82
C ASN A 65 -6.31 0.95 1.72
N SER A 66 -7.48 0.33 1.90
CA SER A 66 -8.53 0.82 2.80
C SER A 66 -8.38 0.31 4.25
N HIS A 67 -7.38 -0.54 4.51
CA HIS A 67 -7.10 -1.11 5.82
C HIS A 67 -5.75 -0.59 6.32
N GLU A 68 -5.78 0.33 7.29
CA GLU A 68 -4.59 1.00 7.83
C GLU A 68 -3.58 0.04 8.48
N GLU A 69 -4.05 -1.13 8.91
CA GLU A 69 -3.22 -2.20 9.47
C GLU A 69 -2.45 -3.00 8.42
N LEU A 70 -2.68 -2.77 7.11
CA LEU A 70 -2.02 -3.48 6.02
C LEU A 70 -1.15 -2.54 5.19
N SER A 71 -0.05 -3.06 4.67
CA SER A 71 0.82 -2.35 3.74
C SER A 71 1.09 -3.23 2.52
N LEU A 72 0.61 -2.81 1.34
CA LEU A 72 0.88 -3.54 0.10
C LEU A 72 2.37 -3.47 -0.25
N ILE A 73 3.03 -4.64 -0.30
CA ILE A 73 4.45 -4.75 -0.65
C ILE A 73 4.68 -5.22 -2.10
N GLU A 74 3.83 -6.12 -2.60
CA GLU A 74 3.98 -6.73 -3.92
C GLU A 74 2.66 -7.36 -4.39
N THR A 75 2.47 -7.45 -5.71
CA THR A 75 1.31 -8.05 -6.35
C THR A 75 1.78 -9.16 -7.30
N TYR A 76 1.34 -10.40 -7.05
CA TYR A 76 1.65 -11.59 -7.85
C TYR A 76 0.43 -12.00 -8.67
N VAL A 77 0.63 -12.33 -9.94
CA VAL A 77 -0.46 -12.57 -10.90
C VAL A 77 -0.25 -13.86 -11.69
N ASP A 78 -1.22 -14.75 -11.61
CA ASP A 78 -1.29 -15.99 -12.38
C ASP A 78 -2.50 -15.98 -13.32
N ASN A 79 -2.29 -15.63 -14.60
CA ASN A 79 -3.37 -15.58 -15.59
C ASN A 79 -3.40 -16.88 -16.42
N GLY A 80 -4.34 -17.78 -16.15
CA GLY A 80 -4.48 -19.06 -16.86
C GLY A 80 -3.86 -20.27 -16.17
N PHE A 81 -3.56 -20.19 -14.86
CA PHE A 81 -3.03 -21.31 -14.10
C PHE A 81 -4.13 -22.01 -13.29
N THR A 82 -4.17 -23.34 -13.35
CA THR A 82 -5.16 -24.14 -12.60
C THR A 82 -4.83 -24.13 -11.10
N GLY A 83 -5.85 -24.08 -10.24
CA GLY A 83 -5.68 -23.92 -8.78
C GLY A 83 -5.30 -25.19 -8.03
N THR A 84 -4.99 -26.26 -8.75
CA THR A 84 -4.77 -27.57 -8.18
C THR A 84 -3.31 -27.85 -7.83
N LYS A 85 -2.39 -26.94 -8.19
CA LYS A 85 -0.96 -27.06 -7.95
C LYS A 85 -0.35 -25.69 -7.68
N PHE A 86 0.30 -25.54 -6.53
CA PHE A 86 1.26 -24.46 -6.30
C PHE A 86 2.64 -25.03 -6.66
N VAL A 87 3.17 -24.64 -7.81
CA VAL A 87 4.49 -25.10 -8.24
C VAL A 87 5.54 -24.36 -7.42
N GLU A 88 6.31 -25.07 -6.59
CA GLU A 88 7.47 -24.51 -5.90
C GLU A 88 8.55 -24.22 -6.95
N VAL A 89 8.72 -22.97 -7.35
CA VAL A 89 9.86 -22.55 -8.18
C VAL A 89 11.01 -22.27 -7.22
N ARG A 90 11.98 -23.19 -7.17
CA ARG A 90 13.22 -23.06 -6.41
C ARG A 90 14.28 -22.30 -7.19
#